data_AF-A0A4P9W082-F1
#
_entry.id   AF-A0A4P9W082-F1
#
_cell.length_a   1.000
_cell.length_b   1.000
_cell.length_c   1.000
_cell.angle_alpha   90.00
_cell.angle_beta   90.00
_cell.angle_gamma   90.00
#
_symmetry.space_group_name_H-M   'P 1'
#
loop_
_entity.id
_entity.type
_entity.pdbx_description
1 polymer ?
#
loop_
_entity_poly.entity_id
_entity_poly.type
_entity_poly.pdbx_seq_one_letter_code
_entity_poly.pdbx_strand_id
1 'polypeptide(L)'
;MRIHLLTLIGASAVIAAPTGPRQSPASSKSTTANELFVSRIQQTDECLLFEDDFNTLRNTVWQHTLSLGGGGNFEFEYYTNNRSNSFVRDGTLYLQPTLTVDAIGQANLDGSVDPVLGYTMDLCLKYGRVEVRAKLPQGDWIWPAIWMLPVSAEYGSWPASGEIDIMESRGNVGYPAALGGGPETIGSTLHWGPSADFNRFLKTHQTWSNLPPGETFADDFHVFGLEWTEDGITTFVDNSTVLNVQFNDFWTFGNFPSNLNNPWEGSNAAPFDQEFYLLMNVAVGGSAGGYWDDSAPGKVYFLY
;
A
#
# COMPACT_ATOMS: atom_id res chain seq x y z
N MET A 1 7.33 -31.01 6.06
CA MET A 1 6.28 -30.24 5.37
C MET A 1 7.01 -29.13 4.61
N ARG A 2 7.16 -29.24 3.29
CA ARG A 2 7.92 -28.27 2.49
C ARG A 2 7.00 -27.13 2.08
N ILE A 3 6.97 -26.08 2.88
CA ILE A 3 6.38 -24.80 2.48
C ILE A 3 7.27 -24.23 1.38
N HIS A 4 6.76 -24.18 0.16
CA HIS A 4 7.41 -23.44 -0.93
C HIS A 4 6.90 -22.01 -0.85
N LEU A 5 7.51 -21.18 0.01
CA LEU A 5 7.24 -19.75 0.06
C LEU A 5 8.09 -19.08 -1.02
N LEU A 6 7.58 -19.04 -2.25
CA LEU A 6 8.05 -18.12 -3.28
C LEU A 6 6.94 -17.11 -3.51
N THR A 7 7.07 -15.96 -2.88
CA THR A 7 6.17 -14.83 -3.08
C THR A 7 6.95 -13.68 -3.71
N LEU A 8 6.50 -13.31 -4.90
CA LEU A 8 7.19 -12.43 -5.82
C LEU A 8 6.30 -11.20 -6.03
N ILE A 9 6.60 -10.12 -5.32
CA ILE A 9 6.17 -8.80 -5.79
C ILE A 9 7.12 -8.38 -6.89
N GLY A 10 6.57 -7.85 -7.96
CA GLY A 10 7.34 -7.04 -8.89
C GLY A 10 6.69 -5.69 -8.97
N ALA A 11 7.40 -4.58 -8.81
CA ALA A 11 6.82 -3.24 -8.90
C ALA A 11 7.55 -2.36 -9.94
N SER A 12 6.83 -1.42 -10.56
CA SER A 12 7.34 -0.22 -11.26
C SER A 12 6.46 0.96 -10.85
N ALA A 13 7.05 2.11 -10.49
CA ALA A 13 6.32 3.22 -9.89
C ALA A 13 6.47 4.51 -10.70
N VAL A 14 5.36 5.22 -10.91
CA VAL A 14 5.34 6.53 -11.56
C VAL A 14 4.51 7.53 -10.74
N ILE A 15 5.00 8.76 -10.64
CA ILE A 15 4.30 9.90 -10.02
C ILE A 15 4.19 11.05 -11.03
N ALA A 16 3.00 11.61 -11.15
CA ALA A 16 2.69 12.73 -12.04
C ALA A 16 1.88 13.83 -11.35
N ALA A 17 1.97 15.06 -11.86
CA ALA A 17 1.16 16.21 -11.41
C ALA A 17 0.38 16.84 -12.58
N PRO A 18 -0.82 17.42 -12.34
CA PRO A 18 -1.62 18.04 -13.40
C PRO A 18 -0.95 19.29 -13.98
N THR A 19 -1.11 19.52 -15.30
CA THR A 19 -0.61 20.70 -16.03
C THR A 19 -1.72 21.55 -16.64
N GLY A 20 -1.40 22.82 -16.95
CA GLY A 20 -2.22 23.69 -17.81
C GLY A 20 -2.06 23.39 -19.31
N PRO A 21 -2.84 24.02 -20.21
CA PRO A 21 -3.15 23.43 -21.52
C PRO A 21 -2.02 23.38 -22.58
N ARG A 22 -1.68 22.13 -22.95
CA ARG A 22 -1.43 21.43 -24.25
C ARG A 22 -0.36 21.82 -25.29
N GLN A 23 0.35 20.78 -25.78
CA GLN A 23 0.67 20.53 -27.22
C GLN A 23 0.54 19.04 -27.61
N SER A 24 0.26 18.77 -28.90
CA SER A 24 -0.22 17.50 -29.50
C SER A 24 0.84 16.37 -29.66
N PRO A 25 0.44 15.08 -29.69
CA PRO A 25 1.37 13.96 -29.83
C PRO A 25 1.54 13.46 -31.28
N ALA A 26 2.68 12.84 -31.58
CA ALA A 26 3.02 12.22 -32.86
C ALA A 26 3.27 10.69 -32.76
N SER A 27 2.68 9.98 -33.74
CA SER A 27 2.82 8.60 -34.26
C SER A 27 3.43 7.45 -33.43
N SER A 28 2.71 6.32 -33.50
CA SER A 28 2.95 5.02 -32.87
C SER A 28 4.17 4.22 -33.35
N LYS A 29 4.76 3.49 -32.40
CA LYS A 29 5.53 2.26 -32.61
C LYS A 29 5.17 1.22 -31.55
N SER A 30 5.39 -0.05 -31.87
CA SER A 30 5.22 -1.24 -31.02
C SER A 30 5.81 -1.04 -29.63
N THR A 31 4.98 -1.14 -28.59
CA THR A 31 5.34 -0.79 -27.21
C THR A 31 5.41 -1.97 -26.25
N THR A 32 6.42 -1.95 -25.39
CA THR A 32 6.56 -2.83 -24.21
C THR A 32 5.64 -2.35 -23.06
N ALA A 33 5.39 -3.19 -22.03
CA ALA A 33 4.48 -2.85 -20.93
C ALA A 33 4.83 -1.54 -20.21
N ASN A 34 6.12 -1.21 -20.08
CA ASN A 34 6.58 0.06 -19.53
C ASN A 34 6.20 1.25 -20.42
N GLU A 35 6.30 1.12 -21.75
CA GLU A 35 5.90 2.20 -22.66
C GLU A 35 4.38 2.41 -22.67
N LEU A 36 3.57 1.37 -22.47
CA LEU A 36 2.11 1.50 -22.31
C LEU A 36 1.73 2.25 -21.03
N PHE A 37 2.50 2.07 -19.96
CA PHE A 37 2.31 2.74 -18.68
C PHE A 37 2.63 4.24 -18.78
N VAL A 38 3.83 4.57 -19.28
CA VAL A 38 4.26 5.97 -19.49
C VAL A 38 3.38 6.68 -20.52
N SER A 39 2.95 5.99 -21.59
CA SER A 39 2.09 6.59 -22.62
C SER A 39 0.70 7.00 -22.11
N ARG A 40 0.17 6.33 -21.07
CA ARG A 40 -1.12 6.69 -20.46
C ARG A 40 -1.04 8.02 -19.74
N ILE A 41 0.07 8.28 -19.05
CA ILE A 41 0.31 9.54 -18.34
C ILE A 41 0.62 10.69 -19.30
N GLN A 42 1.19 10.42 -20.47
CA GLN A 42 1.29 11.42 -21.54
C GLN A 42 -0.04 11.70 -22.25
N GLN A 43 -1.06 10.87 -22.07
CA GLN A 43 -2.36 11.01 -22.74
C GLN A 43 -3.32 11.92 -21.95
N THR A 44 -3.10 12.05 -20.64
CA THR A 44 -3.68 13.06 -19.75
C THR A 44 -2.83 14.36 -19.83
N ASP A 45 -3.38 15.53 -19.48
CA ASP A 45 -2.59 16.77 -19.34
C ASP A 45 -1.67 16.71 -18.08
N GLU A 46 -1.07 15.55 -17.78
CA GLU A 46 -0.24 15.29 -16.61
C GLU A 46 1.25 15.31 -16.96
N CYS A 47 2.08 15.85 -16.07
CA CYS A 47 3.53 15.85 -16.20
C CYS A 47 4.12 14.75 -15.33
N LEU A 48 4.90 13.85 -15.94
CA LEU A 48 5.71 12.88 -15.24
C LEU A 48 6.74 13.58 -14.34
N LEU A 49 6.60 13.41 -13.03
CA LEU A 49 7.53 13.97 -12.04
C LEU A 49 8.63 12.97 -11.66
N PHE A 50 8.27 11.69 -11.57
CA PHE A 50 9.19 10.65 -11.16
C PHE A 50 8.78 9.30 -11.73
N GLU A 51 9.78 8.50 -12.11
CA GLU A 51 9.64 7.11 -12.50
C GLU A 51 10.76 6.29 -11.86
N ASP A 52 10.42 5.08 -11.40
CA ASP A 52 11.38 4.02 -11.14
C ASP A 52 10.99 2.77 -11.94
N ASP A 53 11.82 2.45 -12.93
CA ASP A 53 11.72 1.24 -13.73
C ASP A 53 12.39 0.04 -13.05
N PHE A 54 13.00 0.26 -11.88
CA PHE A 54 13.74 -0.72 -11.11
C PHE A 54 14.74 -1.52 -11.95
N ASN A 55 15.44 -0.87 -12.88
CA ASN A 55 16.66 -1.43 -13.46
C ASN A 55 17.78 -1.55 -12.41
N THR A 56 17.74 -0.69 -11.39
CA THR A 56 18.58 -0.75 -10.19
C THR A 56 17.81 -0.26 -8.97
N LEU A 57 18.11 -0.76 -7.77
CA LEU A 57 17.51 -0.22 -6.54
C LEU A 57 18.26 1.04 -6.09
N ARG A 58 17.65 2.20 -6.27
CA ARG A 58 18.23 3.51 -5.93
C ARG A 58 18.06 3.82 -4.45
N ASN A 59 19.13 3.67 -3.65
CA ASN A 59 19.13 3.98 -2.21
C ASN A 59 18.90 5.46 -1.87
N THR A 60 19.05 6.36 -2.85
CA THR A 60 18.73 7.79 -2.69
C THR A 60 17.24 8.10 -2.78
N VAL A 61 16.44 7.10 -3.16
CA VAL A 61 14.99 7.20 -3.33
C VAL A 61 14.27 6.20 -2.43
N TRP A 62 14.79 4.97 -2.32
CA TRP A 62 14.17 3.90 -1.55
C TRP A 62 14.96 3.62 -0.27
N GLN A 63 14.33 3.88 0.85
CA GLN A 63 14.81 3.50 2.17
C GLN A 63 14.01 2.31 2.70
N HIS A 64 14.62 1.57 3.62
CA HIS A 64 13.86 0.61 4.42
C HIS A 64 13.39 1.32 5.67
N THR A 65 12.12 1.16 5.99
CA THR A 65 11.70 1.39 7.38
C THR A 65 12.40 0.38 8.27
N LEU A 66 12.85 0.82 9.43
CA LEU A 66 13.39 -0.05 10.47
C LEU A 66 12.40 -0.05 11.63
N SER A 67 11.84 -1.21 11.93
CA SER A 67 10.90 -1.39 13.04
C SER A 67 11.23 -2.68 13.77
N LEU A 68 11.02 -2.67 15.08
CA LEU A 68 11.10 -3.87 15.91
C LEU A 68 9.68 -4.30 16.25
N GLY A 69 9.20 -5.38 15.61
CA GLY A 69 7.99 -6.10 15.99
C GLY A 69 6.68 -5.30 15.93
N GLY A 70 5.67 -5.85 15.25
CA GLY A 70 4.29 -5.47 15.53
C GLY A 70 3.69 -4.36 14.68
N GLY A 71 4.45 -3.60 13.88
CA GLY A 71 3.93 -2.69 12.84
C GLY A 71 2.91 -1.60 13.25
N GLY A 72 2.53 -1.53 14.53
CA GLY A 72 1.28 -0.89 14.99
C GLY A 72 0.07 -1.83 14.99
N ASN A 73 0.11 -2.94 14.26
CA ASN A 73 -1.00 -3.89 14.08
C ASN A 73 -0.83 -5.28 14.73
N PHE A 74 0.13 -5.43 15.65
CA PHE A 74 0.56 -6.73 16.19
C PHE A 74 1.00 -7.72 15.09
N GLU A 75 1.57 -7.18 14.03
CA GLU A 75 2.20 -7.94 12.97
C GLU A 75 3.39 -8.76 13.49
N PHE A 76 3.70 -9.84 12.78
CA PHE A 76 4.74 -10.77 13.19
C PHE A 76 6.14 -10.34 12.76
N GLU A 77 6.25 -9.44 11.78
CA GLU A 77 7.57 -9.08 11.27
C GLU A 77 8.32 -8.02 12.07
N TYR A 78 9.60 -7.89 11.73
CA TYR A 78 10.46 -6.78 12.08
C TYR A 78 11.12 -6.27 10.79
N TYR A 79 11.13 -4.95 10.60
CA TYR A 79 11.69 -4.34 9.41
C TYR A 79 13.22 -4.11 9.55
N THR A 80 14.02 -4.66 8.63
CA THR A 80 15.50 -4.60 8.61
C THR A 80 16.04 -3.99 7.32
N ASN A 81 17.27 -3.46 7.38
CA ASN A 81 17.98 -3.00 6.18
C ASN A 81 18.78 -4.14 5.53
N ASN A 82 18.12 -5.26 5.20
CA ASN A 82 18.76 -6.41 4.55
C ASN A 82 18.26 -6.60 3.11
N ARG A 83 19.18 -6.40 2.16
CA ARG A 83 18.90 -6.49 0.71
C ARG A 83 18.72 -7.93 0.19
N SER A 84 18.84 -8.96 1.03
CA SER A 84 18.43 -10.33 0.66
C SER A 84 16.91 -10.49 0.50
N ASN A 85 16.15 -9.63 1.17
CA ASN A 85 14.69 -9.60 1.19
C ASN A 85 14.13 -8.55 0.22
N SER A 86 15.04 -7.76 -0.35
CA SER A 86 14.74 -6.61 -1.17
C SER A 86 15.76 -6.40 -2.27
N PHE A 87 15.42 -6.88 -3.46
CA PHE A 87 16.36 -6.89 -4.57
C PHE A 87 15.67 -6.62 -5.89
N VAL A 88 16.45 -6.06 -6.81
CA VAL A 88 16.06 -5.91 -8.20
C VAL A 88 16.58 -7.08 -9.00
N ARG A 89 15.72 -7.66 -9.84
CA ARG A 89 16.11 -8.64 -10.86
C ARG A 89 15.22 -8.43 -12.09
N ASP A 90 15.82 -8.43 -13.27
CA ASP A 90 15.10 -8.32 -14.55
C ASP A 90 14.11 -7.12 -14.62
N GLY A 91 14.56 -5.93 -14.17
CA GLY A 91 13.75 -4.71 -14.18
C GLY A 91 12.58 -4.72 -13.18
N THR A 92 12.67 -5.56 -12.16
CA THR A 92 11.58 -5.80 -11.21
C THR A 92 12.11 -5.74 -9.78
N LEU A 93 11.51 -4.89 -8.95
CA LEU A 93 11.74 -4.89 -7.51
C LEU A 93 10.98 -6.04 -6.84
N TYR A 94 11.71 -6.92 -6.17
CA TYR A 94 11.17 -7.99 -5.35
C TYR A 94 11.16 -7.60 -3.87
N LEU A 95 9.96 -7.67 -3.27
CA LEU A 95 9.75 -7.65 -1.82
C LEU A 95 9.48 -9.09 -1.40
N GLN A 96 10.46 -9.73 -0.75
CA GLN A 96 10.37 -11.15 -0.42
C GLN A 96 10.53 -11.35 1.10
N PRO A 97 9.45 -11.77 1.80
CA PRO A 97 9.58 -12.38 3.13
C PRO A 97 10.60 -13.53 3.08
N THR A 98 11.57 -13.55 3.97
CA THR A 98 12.39 -14.75 4.25
C THR A 98 12.02 -15.25 5.62
N LEU A 99 12.34 -16.48 6.03
CA LEU A 99 12.15 -16.88 7.42
C LEU A 99 13.35 -16.43 8.27
N THR A 100 13.12 -16.06 9.54
CA THR A 100 14.21 -15.60 10.44
C THR A 100 15.22 -16.72 10.63
N VAL A 101 14.75 -17.97 10.69
CA VAL A 101 15.59 -19.18 10.79
C VAL A 101 16.63 -19.27 9.69
N ASP A 102 16.30 -18.85 8.46
CA ASP A 102 17.20 -18.94 7.31
C ASP A 102 18.30 -17.86 7.37
N ALA A 103 18.03 -16.75 8.06
CA ALA A 103 18.96 -15.64 8.20
C ALA A 103 19.90 -15.78 9.41
N ILE A 104 19.39 -16.20 10.57
CA ILE A 104 20.16 -16.24 11.82
C ILE A 104 20.38 -17.65 12.38
N GLY A 105 19.75 -18.68 11.81
CA GLY A 105 19.85 -20.07 12.25
C GLY A 105 18.94 -20.39 13.45
N GLN A 106 18.38 -21.60 13.47
CA GLN A 106 17.40 -22.06 14.48
C GLN A 106 17.87 -21.89 15.93
N ALA A 107 19.16 -22.03 16.19
CA ALA A 107 19.73 -21.92 17.54
C ALA A 107 19.73 -20.49 18.11
N ASN A 108 19.52 -19.49 17.26
CA ASN A 108 19.50 -18.07 17.64
C ASN A 108 18.07 -17.49 17.68
N LEU A 109 17.05 -18.34 17.55
CA LEU A 109 15.64 -17.96 17.67
C LEU A 109 15.23 -18.02 19.15
N ASP A 110 15.12 -16.88 19.82
CA ASP A 110 14.49 -16.76 21.14
C ASP A 110 12.97 -16.53 20.98
N GLY A 111 12.28 -17.54 20.45
CA GLY A 111 10.81 -17.59 20.38
C GLY A 111 10.11 -16.47 19.60
N SER A 112 10.84 -15.63 18.88
CA SER A 112 10.34 -14.41 18.23
C SER A 112 10.37 -14.53 16.71
N VAL A 113 9.21 -14.89 16.18
CA VAL A 113 8.52 -14.38 14.99
C VAL A 113 9.23 -14.32 13.61
N ASP A 114 8.48 -14.77 12.60
CA ASP A 114 8.93 -14.84 11.21
C ASP A 114 8.79 -13.48 10.46
N PRO A 115 9.77 -13.08 9.63
CA PRO A 115 9.92 -11.73 9.14
C PRO A 115 9.31 -11.46 7.76
N VAL A 116 9.02 -10.18 7.55
CA VAL A 116 8.64 -9.56 6.29
C VAL A 116 9.09 -8.11 6.30
N LEU A 117 9.38 -7.55 5.12
CA LEU A 117 9.89 -6.19 4.99
C LEU A 117 8.95 -5.25 4.27
N GLY A 118 8.86 -4.04 4.83
CA GLY A 118 8.31 -2.85 4.23
C GLY A 118 9.35 -1.89 3.72
N TYR A 119 8.99 -1.18 2.67
CA TYR A 119 9.78 -0.21 1.94
C TYR A 119 9.13 1.14 2.11
N THR A 120 9.98 2.14 2.18
CA THR A 120 9.57 3.52 2.26
C THR A 120 10.29 4.27 1.16
N MET A 121 9.53 4.99 0.36
CA MET A 121 10.08 5.92 -0.61
C MET A 121 10.32 7.25 0.08
N ASP A 122 11.49 7.86 -0.16
CA ASP A 122 11.79 9.26 0.17
C ASP A 122 11.27 10.22 -0.92
N LEU A 123 10.12 9.91 -1.51
CA LEU A 123 9.44 10.81 -2.43
C LEU A 123 8.13 11.21 -1.80
N CYS A 124 8.13 12.47 -1.38
CA CYS A 124 7.00 13.14 -0.79
C CYS A 124 6.19 13.77 -1.91
N LEU A 125 4.89 13.55 -1.91
CA LEU A 125 3.97 14.22 -2.83
C LEU A 125 2.79 14.77 -2.04
N LYS A 126 2.31 15.92 -2.50
CA LYS A 126 1.01 16.46 -2.16
C LYS A 126 0.25 16.61 -3.46
N TYR A 127 -0.85 15.89 -3.57
CA TYR A 127 -1.63 15.77 -4.81
C TYR A 127 -0.85 15.15 -5.98
N GLY A 128 -1.58 14.80 -7.03
CA GLY A 128 -1.08 14.16 -8.23
C GLY A 128 -1.59 12.73 -8.40
N ARG A 129 -0.94 12.02 -9.30
CA ARG A 129 -1.24 10.63 -9.64
C ARG A 129 -0.07 9.75 -9.21
N VAL A 130 -0.36 8.64 -8.57
CA VAL A 130 0.60 7.57 -8.27
C VAL A 130 0.11 6.31 -8.97
N GLU A 131 1.00 5.64 -9.69
CA GLU A 131 0.74 4.33 -10.25
C GLU A 131 1.86 3.37 -9.89
N VAL A 132 1.49 2.18 -9.43
CA VAL A 132 2.40 1.09 -9.12
C VAL A 132 1.92 -0.15 -9.87
N ARG A 133 2.70 -0.59 -10.86
CA ARG A 133 2.43 -1.84 -11.58
C ARG A 133 2.98 -3.00 -10.77
N ALA A 134 2.11 -3.77 -10.11
CA ALA A 134 2.53 -4.88 -9.27
C ALA A 134 1.79 -6.20 -9.45
N LYS A 135 2.51 -7.29 -9.16
CA LYS A 135 1.93 -8.62 -8.93
C LYS A 135 1.96 -8.91 -7.44
N LEU A 136 0.85 -9.34 -6.87
CA LEU A 136 0.73 -9.52 -5.42
C LEU A 136 1.20 -10.91 -4.98
N PRO A 137 1.66 -11.04 -3.73
CA PRO A 137 2.02 -12.31 -3.17
C PRO A 137 0.77 -13.09 -2.73
N GLN A 138 0.76 -14.40 -2.97
CA GLN A 138 -0.21 -15.33 -2.39
C GLN A 138 0.48 -16.25 -1.38
N GLY A 139 -0.14 -16.44 -0.22
CA GLY A 139 0.38 -17.27 0.85
C GLY A 139 -0.35 -17.01 2.15
N ASP A 140 -0.37 -18.01 3.02
CA ASP A 140 -1.00 -17.88 4.32
C ASP A 140 -0.32 -16.77 5.15
N TRP A 141 -1.14 -15.88 5.71
CA TRP A 141 -0.80 -14.75 6.56
C TRP A 141 0.00 -13.66 5.87
N ILE A 142 0.09 -13.66 4.54
CA ILE A 142 0.78 -12.62 3.81
C ILE A 142 -0.14 -11.40 3.61
N TRP A 143 0.35 -10.21 3.93
CA TRP A 143 -0.38 -8.95 3.83
C TRP A 143 0.41 -7.93 3.00
N PRO A 144 0.30 -7.93 1.66
CA PRO A 144 0.88 -6.88 0.84
C PRO A 144 0.11 -5.56 0.99
N ALA A 145 0.83 -4.45 1.01
CA ALA A 145 0.25 -3.12 0.96
C ALA A 145 1.08 -2.14 0.10
N ILE A 146 0.36 -1.23 -0.58
CA ILE A 146 0.86 -0.03 -1.23
C ILE A 146 0.06 1.12 -0.64
N TRP A 147 0.72 2.00 0.11
CA TRP A 147 0.06 2.93 1.01
C TRP A 147 0.91 4.16 1.24
N MET A 148 0.39 5.15 1.95
CA MET A 148 1.06 6.42 2.18
C MET A 148 0.81 6.93 3.59
N LEU A 149 1.86 7.53 4.17
CA LEU A 149 1.81 8.23 5.45
C LEU A 149 2.23 9.69 5.31
N PRO A 150 1.74 10.58 6.18
CA PRO A 150 2.11 11.99 6.16
C PRO A 150 3.58 12.16 6.56
N VAL A 151 4.26 13.09 5.89
CA VAL A 151 5.66 13.44 6.17
C VAL A 151 5.79 14.07 7.57
N SER A 152 4.77 14.82 8.00
CA SER A 152 4.69 15.43 9.32
C SER A 152 3.34 15.13 9.98
N ALA A 153 3.35 15.04 11.32
CA ALA A 153 2.13 14.89 12.10
C ALA A 153 1.43 16.25 12.34
N GLU A 154 1.11 16.99 11.27
CA GLU A 154 0.60 18.38 11.32
C GLU A 154 -0.65 18.52 12.20
N TYR A 155 -1.53 17.51 12.16
CA TYR A 155 -2.80 17.51 12.88
C TYR A 155 -2.77 16.65 14.15
N GLY A 156 -1.60 16.12 14.50
CA GLY A 156 -1.38 15.24 15.65
C GLY A 156 -1.14 13.78 15.27
N SER A 157 -1.12 12.92 16.30
CA SER A 157 -0.84 11.48 16.15
C SER A 157 -1.87 10.77 15.27
N TRP A 158 -1.49 9.63 14.71
CA TRP A 158 -2.39 8.79 13.90
C TRP A 158 -3.77 8.57 14.57
N PRO A 159 -4.88 8.61 13.81
CA PRO A 159 -4.99 8.89 12.38
C PRO A 159 -5.25 10.38 12.08
N ALA A 160 -4.97 11.29 13.02
CA ALA A 160 -5.34 12.71 12.87
C ALA A 160 -4.63 13.39 11.70
N SER A 161 -3.42 12.94 11.35
CA SER A 161 -2.66 13.41 10.19
C SER A 161 -2.86 12.56 8.92
N GLY A 162 -3.77 11.58 8.96
CA GLY A 162 -4.16 10.79 7.80
C GLY A 162 -3.28 9.56 7.51
N GLU A 163 -3.82 8.64 6.73
CA GLU A 163 -3.16 7.50 6.09
C GLU A 163 -3.96 7.15 4.83
N ILE A 164 -3.28 6.83 3.73
CA ILE A 164 -3.90 6.50 2.45
C ILE A 164 -3.43 5.11 2.02
N ASP A 165 -4.31 4.12 2.13
CA ASP A 165 -4.08 2.77 1.63
C ASP A 165 -4.60 2.67 0.21
N ILE A 166 -3.68 2.73 -0.76
CA ILE A 166 -4.00 2.61 -2.18
C ILE A 166 -4.47 1.18 -2.46
N MET A 167 -3.74 0.20 -1.91
CA MET A 167 -4.06 -1.21 -2.05
C MET A 167 -3.54 -1.98 -0.84
N GLU A 168 -4.43 -2.76 -0.23
CA GLU A 168 -4.08 -3.86 0.67
C GLU A 168 -4.74 -5.15 0.18
N SER A 169 -4.12 -6.29 0.44
CA SER A 169 -4.72 -7.60 0.18
C SER A 169 -4.31 -8.60 1.25
N ARG A 170 -4.94 -9.77 1.24
CA ARG A 170 -4.64 -10.90 2.13
C ARG A 170 -4.34 -12.13 1.30
N GLY A 171 -3.15 -12.70 1.45
CA GLY A 171 -2.67 -13.80 0.63
C GLY A 171 -3.36 -15.16 0.85
N ASN A 172 -4.20 -15.30 1.88
CA ASN A 172 -4.91 -16.54 2.19
C ASN A 172 -6.03 -16.81 1.20
N VAL A 173 -5.91 -17.87 0.40
CA VAL A 173 -6.98 -18.30 -0.52
C VAL A 173 -8.27 -18.57 0.26
N GLY A 174 -9.37 -17.97 -0.20
CA GLY A 174 -10.69 -18.16 0.40
C GLY A 174 -10.89 -17.47 1.75
N TYR A 175 -10.03 -16.52 2.12
CA TYR A 175 -10.25 -15.67 3.28
C TYR A 175 -11.49 -14.77 3.05
N PRO A 176 -12.32 -14.51 4.07
CA PRO A 176 -13.52 -13.68 3.89
C PRO A 176 -13.20 -12.31 3.28
N ALA A 177 -13.85 -11.99 2.16
CA ALA A 177 -13.64 -10.75 1.40
C ALA A 177 -13.85 -9.44 2.19
N ALA A 178 -14.40 -9.51 3.41
CA ALA A 178 -14.54 -8.36 4.29
C ALA A 178 -13.18 -7.67 4.51
N LEU A 179 -13.14 -6.37 4.22
CA LEU A 179 -11.95 -5.52 4.31
C LEU A 179 -10.77 -5.94 3.42
N GLY A 180 -11.02 -6.57 2.27
CA GLY A 180 -9.95 -6.91 1.32
C GLY A 180 -9.40 -8.33 1.48
N GLY A 181 -10.25 -9.30 1.77
CA GLY A 181 -9.81 -10.68 2.04
C GLY A 181 -9.66 -11.58 0.83
N GLY A 182 -8.58 -12.36 0.82
CA GLY A 182 -8.25 -13.31 -0.23
C GLY A 182 -7.37 -12.70 -1.32
N PRO A 183 -6.50 -13.50 -1.98
CA PRO A 183 -5.62 -13.03 -3.05
C PRO A 183 -6.39 -12.56 -4.30
N GLU A 184 -7.69 -12.83 -4.38
CA GLU A 184 -8.62 -12.35 -5.41
C GLU A 184 -9.25 -10.98 -5.10
N THR A 185 -9.01 -10.42 -3.91
CA THR A 185 -9.61 -9.17 -3.44
C THR A 185 -8.52 -8.18 -3.01
N ILE A 186 -8.79 -6.90 -3.24
CA ILE A 186 -8.04 -5.79 -2.63
C ILE A 186 -8.97 -4.89 -1.82
N GLY A 187 -8.41 -4.18 -0.84
CA GLY A 187 -9.03 -3.07 -0.13
C GLY A 187 -8.29 -1.77 -0.42
N SER A 188 -9.03 -0.66 -0.50
CA SER A 188 -8.48 0.69 -0.39
C SER A 188 -9.14 1.40 0.79
N THR A 189 -8.35 2.13 1.55
CA THR A 189 -8.79 2.73 2.82
C THR A 189 -8.19 4.11 2.98
N LEU A 190 -8.97 5.04 3.54
CA LEU A 190 -8.41 6.25 4.14
C LEU A 190 -8.60 6.18 5.65
N HIS A 191 -7.54 6.27 6.44
CA HIS A 191 -7.67 6.43 7.89
C HIS A 191 -7.65 7.90 8.28
N TRP A 192 -8.62 8.31 9.09
CA TRP A 192 -8.78 9.68 9.56
C TRP A 192 -9.64 9.70 10.82
N GLY A 193 -9.35 10.62 11.72
CA GLY A 193 -10.05 10.79 12.99
C GLY A 193 -9.20 11.60 13.97
N PRO A 194 -9.79 12.33 14.94
CA PRO A 194 -9.02 13.13 15.89
C PRO A 194 -8.10 12.30 16.81
N SER A 195 -8.33 11.00 16.92
CA SER A 195 -7.45 10.03 17.61
C SER A 195 -7.79 8.60 17.17
N ALA A 196 -6.97 7.63 17.59
CA ALA A 196 -7.17 6.20 17.28
C ALA A 196 -8.59 5.68 17.62
N ASP A 197 -9.13 6.06 18.78
CA ASP A 197 -10.48 5.69 19.21
C ASP A 197 -11.60 6.26 18.33
N PHE A 198 -11.27 7.32 17.58
CA PHE A 198 -12.17 8.01 16.67
C PHE A 198 -11.79 7.80 15.20
N ASN A 199 -11.04 6.75 14.87
CA ASN A 199 -10.80 6.42 13.47
C ASN A 199 -12.13 6.14 12.75
N ARG A 200 -12.31 6.74 11.57
CA ARG A 200 -13.52 6.64 10.74
C ARG A 200 -13.28 5.91 9.42
N PHE A 201 -12.18 5.18 9.31
CA PHE A 201 -11.80 4.46 8.09
C PHE A 201 -12.92 3.64 7.44
N LEU A 202 -13.85 3.04 8.22
CA LEU A 202 -15.00 2.31 7.68
C LEU A 202 -15.91 3.15 6.77
N LYS A 203 -15.93 4.49 6.92
CA LYS A 203 -16.66 5.42 6.04
C LYS A 203 -15.96 5.64 4.70
N THR A 204 -14.68 5.30 4.61
CA THR A 204 -13.78 5.56 3.49
C THR A 204 -12.97 4.30 3.18
N HIS A 205 -13.63 3.15 3.26
CA HIS A 205 -13.09 1.85 2.90
C HIS A 205 -13.96 1.25 1.80
N GLN A 206 -13.33 0.68 0.78
CA GLN A 206 -13.98 -0.10 -0.25
C GLN A 206 -13.10 -1.29 -0.66
N THR A 207 -13.76 -2.36 -1.07
CA THR A 207 -13.08 -3.54 -1.62
C THR A 207 -13.37 -3.70 -3.10
N TRP A 208 -12.46 -4.35 -3.81
CA TRP A 208 -12.64 -4.72 -5.21
C TRP A 208 -12.21 -6.17 -5.42
N SER A 209 -13.07 -6.95 -6.05
CA SER A 209 -12.89 -8.40 -6.25
C SER A 209 -13.48 -8.88 -7.59
N ASN A 210 -13.30 -8.08 -8.65
CA ASN A 210 -13.94 -8.31 -9.96
C ASN A 210 -12.95 -8.88 -11.00
N LEU A 211 -11.99 -9.69 -10.55
CA LEU A 211 -11.15 -10.50 -11.43
C LEU A 211 -12.00 -11.59 -12.12
N PRO A 212 -11.56 -12.11 -13.28
CA PRO A 212 -12.17 -13.29 -13.88
C PRO A 212 -12.26 -14.47 -12.88
N PRO A 213 -13.29 -15.33 -12.98
CA PRO A 213 -13.46 -16.42 -12.03
C PRO A 213 -12.24 -17.35 -11.96
N GLY A 214 -11.67 -17.50 -10.77
CA GLY A 214 -10.52 -18.36 -10.50
C GLY A 214 -9.16 -17.68 -10.66
N GLU A 215 -9.12 -16.41 -11.07
CA GLU A 215 -7.91 -15.59 -11.09
C GLU A 215 -7.71 -14.83 -9.78
N THR A 216 -6.46 -14.52 -9.49
CA THR A 216 -5.99 -13.78 -8.33
C THR A 216 -5.02 -12.68 -8.75
N PHE A 217 -4.80 -11.71 -7.87
CA PHE A 217 -3.76 -10.69 -8.07
C PHE A 217 -2.33 -11.25 -8.01
N ALA A 218 -2.16 -12.56 -7.75
CA ALA A 218 -0.88 -13.25 -7.82
C ALA A 218 -0.57 -13.87 -9.20
N ASP A 219 -1.55 -13.91 -10.11
CA ASP A 219 -1.42 -14.54 -11.42
C ASP A 219 -0.72 -13.62 -12.44
N ASP A 220 -1.06 -12.33 -12.45
CA ASP A 220 -0.47 -11.33 -13.36
C ASP A 220 -0.21 -9.99 -12.64
N PHE A 221 0.50 -9.10 -13.32
CA PHE A 221 0.70 -7.72 -12.89
C PHE A 221 -0.52 -6.86 -13.19
N HIS A 222 -0.93 -6.11 -12.19
CA HIS A 222 -1.98 -5.10 -12.27
C HIS A 222 -1.41 -3.72 -11.94
N VAL A 223 -2.07 -2.67 -12.41
CA VAL A 223 -1.72 -1.29 -12.03
C VAL A 223 -2.59 -0.87 -10.85
N PHE A 224 -1.99 -0.68 -9.68
CA PHE A 224 -2.67 -0.09 -8.52
C PHE A 224 -2.33 1.40 -8.49
N GLY A 225 -3.33 2.26 -8.30
CA GLY A 225 -3.07 3.69 -8.39
C GLY A 225 -4.00 4.57 -7.57
N LEU A 226 -3.56 5.81 -7.48
CA LEU A 226 -4.15 6.92 -6.75
C LEU A 226 -4.22 8.13 -7.68
N GLU A 227 -5.37 8.79 -7.71
CA GLU A 227 -5.54 10.17 -8.16
C GLU A 227 -5.93 11.00 -6.95
N TRP A 228 -5.15 12.02 -6.63
CA TRP A 228 -5.33 12.85 -5.45
C TRP A 228 -5.26 14.32 -5.83
N THR A 229 -6.31 15.08 -5.52
CA THR A 229 -6.41 16.51 -5.78
C THR A 229 -6.82 17.25 -4.52
N GLU A 230 -6.94 18.57 -4.60
CA GLU A 230 -7.54 19.38 -3.54
C GLU A 230 -9.03 19.10 -3.32
N ASP A 231 -9.68 18.40 -4.25
CA ASP A 231 -11.12 18.10 -4.21
C ASP A 231 -11.42 16.66 -3.76
N GLY A 232 -10.45 15.76 -3.76
CA GLY A 232 -10.71 14.37 -3.41
C GLY A 232 -9.58 13.38 -3.69
N ILE A 233 -9.85 12.13 -3.33
CA ILE A 233 -9.00 10.97 -3.58
C ILE A 233 -9.81 9.90 -4.34
N THR A 234 -9.22 9.36 -5.40
CA THR A 234 -9.70 8.17 -6.09
C THR A 234 -8.60 7.12 -6.13
N THR A 235 -8.85 5.91 -5.64
CA THR A 235 -7.96 4.76 -5.87
C THR A 235 -8.53 3.88 -6.97
N PHE A 236 -7.66 3.17 -7.67
CA PHE A 236 -8.05 2.29 -8.77
C PHE A 236 -7.13 1.09 -8.92
N VAL A 237 -7.66 0.05 -9.55
CA VAL A 237 -6.91 -1.07 -10.07
C VAL A 237 -7.18 -1.21 -11.57
N ASP A 238 -6.11 -1.24 -12.34
CA ASP A 238 -6.08 -1.14 -13.80
C ASP A 238 -6.84 0.08 -14.31
N ASN A 239 -8.09 -0.10 -14.74
CA ASN A 239 -8.98 0.98 -15.20
C ASN A 239 -10.28 1.05 -14.37
N SER A 240 -10.33 0.37 -13.22
CA SER A 240 -11.52 0.27 -12.37
C SER A 240 -11.30 1.04 -11.08
N THR A 241 -12.18 1.99 -10.79
CA THR A 241 -12.21 2.67 -9.49
C THR A 241 -12.49 1.66 -8.37
N VAL A 242 -11.72 1.76 -7.28
CA VAL A 242 -11.92 0.99 -6.06
C VAL A 242 -12.58 1.88 -5.00
N LEU A 243 -11.95 3.01 -4.67
CA LEU A 243 -12.46 4.00 -3.73
C LEU A 243 -12.54 5.38 -4.40
N ASN A 244 -13.59 6.14 -4.12
CA ASN A 244 -13.69 7.55 -4.47
C ASN A 244 -14.24 8.33 -3.26
N VAL A 245 -13.46 9.27 -2.77
CA VAL A 245 -13.79 10.14 -1.65
C VAL A 245 -13.64 11.58 -2.11
N GLN A 246 -14.77 12.27 -2.24
CA GLN A 246 -14.76 13.72 -2.46
C GLN A 246 -14.52 14.41 -1.12
N PHE A 247 -13.57 15.33 -1.10
CA PHE A 247 -13.24 16.11 0.08
C PHE A 247 -14.40 17.05 0.42
N ASN A 248 -14.75 16.97 1.68
CA ASN A 248 -15.70 17.83 2.37
C ASN A 248 -15.18 17.96 3.80
N ASP A 249 -15.83 18.78 4.62
CA ASP A 249 -15.47 18.87 6.03
C ASP A 249 -15.50 17.48 6.71
N PHE A 250 -14.31 16.88 6.85
CA PHE A 250 -14.13 15.55 7.44
C PHE A 250 -14.60 15.52 8.89
N TRP A 251 -14.56 16.65 9.59
CA TRP A 251 -15.10 16.73 10.95
C TRP A 251 -16.61 16.43 10.97
N THR A 252 -17.36 17.10 10.09
CA THR A 252 -18.79 16.86 9.91
C THR A 252 -19.06 15.47 9.34
N PHE A 253 -18.30 15.03 8.35
CA PHE A 253 -18.46 13.70 7.75
C PHE A 253 -18.27 12.56 8.75
N GLY A 254 -17.34 12.74 9.70
CA GLY A 254 -17.05 11.81 10.79
C GLY A 254 -18.10 11.78 11.89
N ASN A 255 -18.98 12.80 11.93
CA ASN A 255 -19.97 13.04 12.98
C ASN A 255 -19.32 12.95 14.38
N PHE A 256 -18.23 13.69 14.58
CA PHE A 256 -17.49 13.65 15.83
C PHE A 256 -18.22 14.40 16.96
N PRO A 257 -18.06 13.95 18.21
CA PRO A 257 -18.62 14.65 19.36
C PRO A 257 -18.17 16.11 19.44
N SER A 258 -19.10 17.02 19.71
CA SER A 258 -18.83 18.46 19.79
C SER A 258 -17.92 18.89 20.94
N ASN A 259 -17.68 17.99 21.91
CA ASN A 259 -16.77 18.22 23.03
C ASN A 259 -15.32 17.85 22.72
N LEU A 260 -15.02 17.35 21.51
CA LEU A 260 -13.66 17.14 21.05
C LEU A 260 -13.14 18.40 20.34
N ASN A 261 -11.84 18.64 20.42
CA ASN A 261 -11.19 19.69 19.63
C ASN A 261 -11.06 19.22 18.19
N ASN A 262 -11.43 20.07 17.23
CA ASN A 262 -11.26 19.80 15.80
C ASN A 262 -9.85 20.19 15.35
N PRO A 263 -8.97 19.22 15.01
CA PRO A 263 -7.63 19.53 14.53
C PRO A 263 -7.61 20.06 13.08
N TRP A 264 -8.73 19.96 12.36
CA TRP A 264 -8.84 20.28 10.93
C TRP A 264 -9.62 21.57 10.66
N GLU A 265 -9.79 22.42 11.68
CA GLU A 265 -10.55 23.66 11.55
C GLU A 265 -9.98 24.54 10.43
N GLY A 266 -10.83 24.91 9.46
CA GLY A 266 -10.45 25.76 8.33
C GLY A 266 -9.96 25.02 7.08
N SER A 267 -9.90 23.68 7.09
CA SER A 267 -9.61 22.88 5.89
C SER A 267 -10.72 21.87 5.60
N ASN A 268 -11.16 21.84 4.34
CA ASN A 268 -12.09 20.82 3.85
C ASN A 268 -11.37 19.58 3.29
N ALA A 269 -10.05 19.63 3.14
CA ALA A 269 -9.25 18.55 2.58
C ALA A 269 -8.40 17.85 3.66
N ALA A 270 -8.27 18.44 4.85
CA ALA A 270 -7.59 17.82 5.98
C ALA A 270 -8.29 16.50 6.41
N PRO A 271 -7.52 15.44 6.73
CA PRO A 271 -6.06 15.46 6.89
C PRO A 271 -5.25 15.21 5.60
N PHE A 272 -5.90 15.07 4.44
CA PHE A 272 -5.29 14.72 3.16
C PHE A 272 -4.89 15.96 2.34
N ASP A 273 -4.37 16.98 3.01
CA ASP A 273 -3.92 18.24 2.44
C ASP A 273 -2.47 18.59 2.83
N GLN A 274 -1.72 17.62 3.35
CA GLN A 274 -0.29 17.72 3.63
C GLN A 274 0.52 16.84 2.67
N GLU A 275 1.84 16.89 2.76
CA GLU A 275 2.71 15.99 1.98
C GLU A 275 2.71 14.58 2.60
N PHE A 276 2.64 13.57 1.73
CA PHE A 276 2.68 12.16 2.10
C PHE A 276 3.82 11.46 1.36
N TYR A 277 4.43 10.47 1.99
CA TYR A 277 5.43 9.60 1.36
C TYR A 277 4.82 8.21 1.09
N LEU A 278 5.24 7.58 -0.02
CA LEU A 278 4.77 6.26 -0.40
C LEU A 278 5.49 5.17 0.39
N LEU A 279 4.76 4.13 0.77
CA LEU A 279 5.25 2.89 1.32
C LEU A 279 4.77 1.72 0.47
N MET A 280 5.61 0.68 0.38
CA MET A 280 5.24 -0.62 -0.17
C MET A 280 5.78 -1.69 0.75
N ASN A 281 4.93 -2.54 1.30
CA ASN A 281 5.39 -3.63 2.15
C ASN A 281 4.69 -4.93 1.84
N VAL A 282 5.30 -5.99 2.34
CA VAL A 282 4.58 -7.20 2.68
C VAL A 282 4.71 -7.30 4.19
N ALA A 283 3.60 -7.53 4.89
CA ALA A 283 3.58 -7.88 6.30
C ALA A 283 3.22 -9.37 6.44
N VAL A 284 3.48 -9.97 7.61
CA VAL A 284 3.01 -11.32 7.94
C VAL A 284 2.22 -11.26 9.23
N GLY A 285 0.99 -11.76 9.18
CA GLY A 285 0.06 -11.71 10.29
C GLY A 285 -0.41 -10.30 10.66
N GLY A 286 -0.82 -10.11 11.92
CA GLY A 286 -1.44 -8.87 12.41
C GLY A 286 -2.87 -9.07 12.97
N SER A 287 -3.04 -9.03 14.29
CA SER A 287 -4.38 -9.21 14.89
C SER A 287 -5.13 -7.90 15.14
N ALA A 288 -4.49 -6.74 14.95
CA ALA A 288 -5.14 -5.45 15.22
C ALA A 288 -6.39 -5.24 14.37
N GLY A 289 -7.39 -4.60 14.98
CA GLY A 289 -8.66 -4.30 14.31
C GLY A 289 -9.48 -5.53 13.87
N GLY A 290 -9.06 -6.75 14.22
CA GLY A 290 -9.66 -7.99 13.71
C GLY A 290 -9.32 -8.26 12.25
N TYR A 291 -8.23 -7.69 11.73
CA TYR A 291 -7.83 -7.84 10.32
C TYR A 291 -7.55 -9.32 9.97
N TRP A 292 -6.75 -9.99 10.79
CA TRP A 292 -6.66 -11.45 10.81
C TRP A 292 -7.48 -12.03 11.97
N ASP A 293 -8.50 -12.84 11.67
CA ASP A 293 -9.26 -13.59 12.67
C ASP A 293 -8.38 -14.72 13.22
N ASP A 294 -8.28 -14.81 14.54
CA ASP A 294 -7.51 -15.85 15.22
C ASP A 294 -7.97 -17.28 14.90
N SER A 295 -9.19 -17.45 14.40
CA SER A 295 -9.78 -18.71 13.98
C SER A 295 -9.60 -19.03 12.48
N ALA A 296 -8.95 -18.14 11.72
CA ALA A 296 -8.75 -18.33 10.30
C ALA A 296 -7.93 -19.60 9.97
N PRO A 297 -8.30 -20.34 8.90
CA PRO A 297 -7.55 -21.52 8.47
C PRO A 297 -6.12 -21.16 8.04
N GLY A 298 -5.20 -22.11 8.22
CA GLY A 298 -3.78 -21.93 7.87
C GLY A 298 -2.98 -21.16 8.91
N LYS A 299 -3.54 -20.90 10.12
CA LYS A 299 -2.80 -20.28 11.23
C LYS A 299 -1.50 -20.99 11.53
N VAL A 300 -0.39 -20.25 11.41
CA VAL A 300 0.90 -20.70 11.91
C VAL A 300 0.81 -20.65 13.44
N TYR A 301 0.59 -21.81 14.05
CA TYR A 301 0.71 -21.95 15.50
C TYR A 301 2.19 -21.99 15.84
N PHE A 302 2.71 -20.91 16.43
CA PHE A 302 3.96 -20.96 17.16
C PHE A 302 3.67 -21.74 18.45
N LEU A 303 4.00 -23.03 18.48
CA LEU A 303 3.99 -23.81 19.71
C LEU A 303 5.16 -23.30 20.56
N TYR A 304 4.83 -22.64 21.67
CA TYR A 304 5.77 -22.22 22.72
C TYR A 304 6.44 -23.42 23.40
#